data_AF-A0A959P221-F1
#
_entry.id   AF-A0A959P221-F1
#
_cell.length_a   1.000
_cell.length_b   1.000
_cell.length_c   1.000
_cell.angle_alpha   90.00
_cell.angle_beta   90.00
_cell.angle_gamma   90.00
#
_symmetry.space_group_name_H-M   'P 1'
#
loop_
_entity.id
_entity.type
_entity.pdbx_description
1 polymer ?
#
loop_
_entity_poly.entity_id
_entity_poly.type
_entity_poly.pdbx_seq_one_letter_code
_entity_poly.pdbx_strand_id
1 'polypeptide(L)' 'MGELNWLDISVIILFLIIIFSIAAYYSRQAGKNTDEFFLSGRNMPWYIAGTAMVATTFAADTPLAVTELVA' A
#
# COMPACT_ATOMS: atom_id res chain seq x y z
N MET A 1 -11.05 25.96 -3.43
CA MET A 1 -10.94 24.51 -3.18
C MET A 1 -11.85 23.84 -4.19
N GLY A 2 -11.30 23.09 -5.13
CA GLY A 2 -12.11 22.42 -6.16
C GLY A 2 -13.02 21.38 -5.53
N GLU A 3 -14.25 21.27 -6.02
CA GLU A 3 -15.16 20.20 -5.61
C GLU A 3 -14.64 18.86 -6.15
N LEU A 4 -14.74 17.81 -5.34
CA LEU A 4 -14.36 16.45 -5.76
C LEU A 4 -15.33 16.00 -6.85
N ASN A 5 -14.80 15.70 -8.03
CA ASN A 5 -15.60 15.16 -9.11
C ASN A 5 -16.00 13.71 -8.80
N TRP A 6 -17.08 13.24 -9.42
CA TRP A 6 -17.46 11.84 -9.38
C TRP A 6 -16.33 10.89 -9.81
N LEU A 7 -15.51 11.30 -10.79
CA LEU A 7 -14.33 10.55 -11.20
C LEU A 7 -13.30 10.41 -10.07
N ASP A 8 -13.02 11.47 -9.32
CA ASP A 8 -12.06 11.42 -8.21
C ASP A 8 -12.50 10.45 -7.13
N ILE A 9 -13.78 10.52 -6.74
CA ILE A 9 -14.39 9.62 -5.76
C ILE A 9 -14.32 8.17 -6.26
N SER A 10 -14.61 7.94 -7.54
CA SER A 10 -14.57 6.59 -8.12
C SER A 10 -13.17 5.97 -8.04
N VAL A 11 -12.11 6.74 -8.27
CA VAL A 11 -10.72 6.28 -8.18
C VAL A 11 -10.36 5.96 -6.73
N ILE A 12 -10.75 6.80 -5.77
CA ILE A 12 -10.51 6.56 -4.34
C ILE A 12 -11.19 5.26 -3.88
N ILE A 13 -12.47 5.08 -4.24
CA ILE A 13 -13.22 3.87 -3.87
C ILE A 13 -12.57 2.63 -4.50
N LEU A 14 -12.22 2.69 -5.79
CA LEU A 14 -11.57 1.58 -6.49
C LEU A 14 -10.24 1.20 -5.82
N PHE A 15 -9.42 2.19 -5.49
CA PHE A 15 -8.16 1.99 -4.80
C PHE A 15 -8.34 1.28 -3.44
N LEU A 16 -9.28 1.73 -2.63
CA LEU A 16 -9.59 1.10 -1.34
C LEU A 16 -10.09 -0.34 -1.51
N ILE A 17 -10.98 -0.59 -2.47
CA ILE A 17 -11.49 -1.94 -2.76
C ILE A 17 -10.34 -2.87 -3.14
N ILE A 18 -9.41 -2.44 -3.98
CA ILE A 18 -8.24 -3.24 -4.38
C ILE A 18 -7.40 -3.60 -3.17
N ILE A 19 -7.06 -2.61 -2.32
CA ILE A 19 -6.25 -2.84 -1.11
C ILE A 19 -6.93 -3.82 -0.16
N PHE A 20 -8.21 -3.60 0.16
CA PHE A 20 -8.93 -4.48 1.08
C PHE A 20 -9.11 -5.89 0.52
N SER A 21 -9.30 -6.02 -0.79
CA SER A 21 -9.40 -7.34 -1.45
C SER A 21 -8.09 -8.13 -1.32
N ILE A 22 -6.95 -7.48 -1.57
CA ILE A 22 -5.62 -8.10 -1.40
C ILE A 22 -5.40 -8.48 0.07
N ALA A 23 -5.70 -7.57 0.99
CA ALA A 23 -5.54 -7.82 2.43
C ALA A 23 -6.41 -9.00 2.90
N ALA A 24 -7.67 -9.06 2.49
CA ALA A 24 -8.58 -10.15 2.83
C ALA A 24 -8.11 -11.51 2.24
N TYR A 25 -7.61 -11.50 1.00
CA TYR A 25 -7.08 -12.71 0.36
C TYR A 25 -5.87 -13.27 1.12
N TYR A 26 -4.89 -12.43 1.47
CA TYR A 26 -3.66 -12.86 2.14
C TYR A 26 -3.80 -13.02 3.67
N SER A 27 -4.84 -12.44 4.30
CA SER A 27 -5.07 -12.53 5.75
C SER A 27 -5.15 -13.98 6.23
N ARG A 28 -5.79 -14.87 5.46
CA ARG A 28 -5.88 -16.30 5.79
C ARG A 28 -4.54 -17.01 5.77
N GLN A 29 -3.64 -16.61 4.86
CA GLN A 29 -2.31 -17.20 4.74
C GLN A 29 -1.40 -16.70 5.88
N ALA A 30 -1.41 -15.40 6.14
CA ALA A 30 -0.63 -14.79 7.21
C ALA A 30 -1.04 -15.29 8.62
N GLY A 31 -2.30 -15.69 8.81
CA GLY A 31 -2.80 -16.22 10.09
C GLY A 31 -2.41 -17.67 10.40
N LYS A 32 -1.73 -18.40 9.50
CA LYS A 32 -1.40 -19.82 9.71
C LYS A 32 -0.37 -20.06 10.82
N ASN A 33 0.68 -19.24 10.88
CA ASN A 33 1.72 -19.29 11.90
C ASN A 33 2.62 -18.04 11.81
N THR A 34 3.58 -17.91 12.73
CA THR A 34 4.53 -16.79 12.76
C THR A 34 5.45 -16.74 11.54
N ASP A 35 5.83 -17.89 10.97
CA ASP A 35 6.71 -17.94 9.79
C ASP A 35 6.01 -17.38 8.55
N GLU A 36 4.72 -17.66 8.37
CA GLU A 36 3.91 -17.10 7.29
C GLU A 36 3.65 -15.61 7.51
N PHE A 37 3.42 -15.19 8.75
CA PHE A 37 3.16 -13.79 9.09
C PHE A 37 4.39 -12.90 8.88
N PHE A 38 5.57 -13.32 9.36
CA PHE A 38 6.78 -12.49 9.34
C PHE A 38 7.69 -12.76 8.14
N LEU A 39 7.79 -14.00 7.68
CA LEU A 39 8.73 -14.39 6.62
C LEU A 39 8.05 -14.72 5.29
N SER A 40 6.71 -14.69 5.23
CA SER A 40 5.93 -15.10 4.05
C SER A 40 6.36 -16.49 3.53
N GLY A 41 6.56 -17.43 4.47
CA GLY A 41 7.01 -18.78 4.14
C GLY A 41 8.40 -18.83 3.49
N ARG A 42 9.20 -17.76 3.62
CA ARG A 42 10.52 -17.58 2.99
C ARG A 42 10.47 -17.64 1.46
N ASN A 43 9.31 -17.42 0.87
CA ASN A 43 9.06 -17.47 -0.57
C ASN A 43 8.70 -16.09 -1.15
N MET A 44 9.06 -15.00 -0.46
CA MET A 44 8.81 -13.65 -0.94
C MET A 44 9.79 -13.28 -2.06
N PRO A 45 9.29 -12.89 -3.26
CA PRO A 45 10.16 -12.44 -4.33
C PRO A 45 10.89 -11.15 -3.95
N TRP A 46 12.17 -11.07 -4.30
CA TRP A 46 13.04 -9.94 -3.93
C TRP A 46 12.49 -8.58 -4.40
N TYR A 47 11.83 -8.52 -5.55
CA TYR A 47 11.28 -7.28 -6.09
C TYR A 47 10.05 -6.80 -5.30
N ILE A 48 9.24 -7.72 -4.76
CA ILE A 48 8.12 -7.37 -3.89
C ILE A 48 8.65 -6.84 -2.56
N ALA A 49 9.61 -7.55 -1.97
CA ALA A 49 10.25 -7.11 -0.72
C ALA A 49 10.93 -5.75 -0.88
N GLY A 50 11.72 -5.56 -1.93
CA GLY A 50 12.41 -4.31 -2.24
C GLY A 50 11.44 -3.14 -2.44
N THR A 51 10.39 -3.34 -3.24
CA THR A 51 9.39 -2.30 -3.50
C THR A 51 8.62 -1.95 -2.23
N ALA A 52 8.27 -2.93 -1.40
CA ALA A 52 7.59 -2.70 -0.13
C ALA A 52 8.44 -1.83 0.83
N MET A 53 9.74 -2.12 0.95
CA MET A 53 10.66 -1.32 1.76
C MET A 53 10.72 0.14 1.28
N VAL A 54 10.85 0.36 -0.03
CA VAL A 54 10.86 1.71 -0.61
C VAL A 54 9.52 2.41 -0.36
N ALA A 55 8.39 1.73 -0.59
CA ALA A 55 7.07 2.28 -0.36
C ALA A 55 6.83 2.71 1.09
N THR A 56 7.36 1.97 2.08
CA THR A 56 7.26 2.36 3.51
C THR A 56 8.07 3.61 3.84
N THR A 57 9.21 3.83 3.17
CA THR A 57 10.00 5.05 3.36
C THR A 57 9.38 6.26 2.66
N PHE A 58 8.74 6.06 1.49
CA PHE A 58 7.99 7.09 0.77
C PHE A 58 6.58 7.28 1.35
N ALA A 59 6.50 7.57 2.64
CA ALA A 59 5.25 7.98 3.28
C ALA A 59 4.69 9.25 2.62
N ALA A 60 3.37 9.46 2.72
CA ALA A 60 2.66 10.59 2.11
C ALA A 60 3.24 11.97 2.49
N ASP A 61 3.90 12.06 3.65
CA ASP A 61 4.50 13.29 4.16
C ASP A 61 5.72 13.75 3.36
N THR A 62 6.46 12.82 2.76
CA THR A 62 7.67 13.15 1.98
C THR A 62 7.36 13.95 0.71
N PRO A 63 6.46 13.51 -0.18
CA PRO A 63 6.11 14.31 -1.35
C PRO A 63 5.39 15.61 -0.96
N LEU A 64 4.60 15.62 0.11
CA LEU A 64 3.96 16.84 0.59
C LEU A 64 5.01 17.90 0.98
N ALA A 65 5.98 17.52 1.82
CA ALA A 65 7.08 18.38 2.21
C ALA A 65 7.93 18.83 1.01
N VAL A 66 8.20 17.94 0.05
CA VAL A 66 8.94 18.29 -1.17
C VAL A 66 8.17 19.33 -2.00
N THR A 67 6.84 19.19 -2.14
CA THR A 67 6.04 20.19 -2.86
C THR A 67 6.01 21.53 -2.15
N GLU A 68 6.01 21.56 -0.82
CA GLU A 68 6.07 22.79 -0.02
C GLU A 68 7.45 23.47 -0.07
N LEU A 69 8.54 22.71 -0.17
CA LEU A 69 9.90 23.25 -0.24
C LEU A 69 10.26 23.83 -1.62
N VAL A 70 9.58 23.37 -2.67
CA VAL A 70 9.83 23.77 -4.07
C VAL A 70 8.89 24.89 -4.55
N ALA A 71 7.68 24.97 -3.98
CA ALA A 71 6.70 26.02 -4.25
C ALA A 71 7.10 27.37 -3.63
#